data_AF-A0A3C1PQT8-F1
#
_entry.id   AF-A0A3C1PQT8-F1
#
_cell.length_a   1.000
_cell.length_b   1.000
_cell.length_c   1.000
_cell.angle_alpha   90.00
_cell.angle_beta   90.00
_cell.angle_gamma   90.00
#
_symmetry.space_group_name_H-M   'P 1'
#
loop_
_entity.id
_entity.type
_entity.pdbx_description
1 polymer ?
#
loop_
_entity_poly.entity_id
_entity_poly.type
_entity_poly.pdbx_seq_one_letter_code
_entity_poly.pdbx_strand_id
1 'polypeptide(L)'
;SGLIVQLPLDSKISYHYLLGLLNSKLIDFLYHDLVPEENRIFPEVKPVQLFKLPICIQESKIQLEIEKKVLKIIEMKEKNIGNDSSEIETQIDELIYQLYGLTQDEISIIEKEKKQ
;
A
#
# COMPACT_ATOMS: atom_id res chain seq x y z
N SER A 1 11.90 -0.14 -18.08
CA SER A 1 12.65 -0.95 -17.09
C SER A 1 11.67 -1.43 -16.04
N GLY A 2 11.54 -2.74 -15.81
CA GLY A 2 10.68 -3.27 -14.75
C GLY A 2 11.44 -3.33 -13.43
N LEU A 3 10.80 -2.98 -12.32
CA LEU A 3 11.33 -3.21 -10.97
C LEU A 3 10.84 -4.58 -10.50
N ILE A 4 11.77 -5.48 -10.13
CA ILE A 4 11.44 -6.78 -9.54
C ILE A 4 11.74 -6.70 -8.04
N VAL A 5 10.75 -7.02 -7.23
CA VAL A 5 10.91 -7.13 -5.76
C VAL A 5 11.02 -8.60 -5.41
N GLN A 6 12.13 -8.99 -4.77
CA GLN A 6 12.36 -10.35 -4.29
C GLN A 6 12.49 -10.32 -2.77
N LEU A 7 11.61 -11.06 -2.09
CA LEU A 7 11.70 -11.27 -0.65
C LEU A 7 12.71 -12.38 -0.34
N PRO A 8 13.48 -12.26 0.77
CA PRO A 8 14.39 -13.31 1.19
C PRO A 8 13.62 -14.56 1.65
N LEU A 9 14.28 -15.73 1.65
CA LEU A 9 13.66 -17.02 2.00
C LEU A 9 13.11 -17.05 3.44
N ASP A 10 13.75 -16.30 4.34
CA ASP A 10 13.38 -16.12 5.75
C ASP A 10 12.53 -14.86 5.99
N SER A 11 11.88 -14.34 4.94
CA SER A 11 11.01 -13.18 5.05
C SER A 11 9.87 -13.41 6.03
N LYS A 12 9.70 -12.47 6.95
CA LYS A 12 8.56 -12.42 7.90
C LYS A 12 7.29 -11.85 7.26
N ILE A 13 7.40 -11.35 6.03
CA ILE A 13 6.29 -10.79 5.27
C ILE A 13 6.00 -11.58 4.00
N SER A 14 4.72 -11.61 3.63
CA SER A 14 4.24 -12.22 2.39
C SER A 14 4.18 -11.20 1.25
N TYR A 15 4.18 -11.70 0.01
CA TYR A 15 3.99 -10.85 -1.17
C TYR A 15 2.62 -10.17 -1.18
N HIS A 16 1.57 -10.83 -0.70
CA HIS A 16 0.22 -10.25 -0.63
C HIS A 16 0.14 -9.12 0.39
N TYR A 17 0.79 -9.28 1.56
CA TYR A 17 0.90 -8.18 2.51
C TYR A 17 1.65 -6.99 1.90
N LEU A 18 2.81 -7.23 1.28
CA LEU A 18 3.57 -6.18 0.62
C LEU A 18 2.76 -5.49 -0.48
N LEU A 19 2.00 -6.26 -1.27
CA LEU A 19 1.13 -5.73 -2.31
C LEU A 19 0.04 -4.83 -1.72
N GLY A 20 -0.60 -5.24 -0.62
CA GLY A 20 -1.59 -4.42 0.09
C GLY A 20 -0.98 -3.12 0.61
N LEU A 21 0.22 -3.20 1.19
CA LEU A 21 0.93 -2.02 1.69
C LEU A 21 1.27 -1.03 0.58
N LEU A 22 1.86 -1.51 -0.52
CA LEU A 22 2.25 -0.67 -1.65
C LEU A 22 1.07 -0.01 -2.38
N ASN A 23 -0.13 -0.58 -2.29
CA ASN A 23 -1.36 -0.01 -2.87
C ASN A 23 -2.17 0.84 -1.88
N SER A 24 -1.64 1.06 -0.67
CA SER A 24 -2.35 1.84 0.36
C SER A 24 -2.17 3.34 0.18
N LYS A 25 -3.15 4.10 0.64
CA LYS A 25 -3.11 5.57 0.62
C LYS A 25 -1.95 6.13 1.44
N LEU A 26 -1.56 5.47 2.54
CA LEU A 26 -0.43 5.91 3.35
C LEU A 26 0.88 5.88 2.54
N ILE A 27 1.14 4.78 1.83
CA ILE A 27 2.37 4.66 1.04
C ILE A 27 2.33 5.60 -0.17
N ASP A 28 1.17 5.77 -0.79
CA ASP A 28 0.96 6.72 -1.87
C ASP A 28 1.29 8.17 -1.43
N PHE A 29 0.73 8.60 -0.29
CA PHE A 29 1.00 9.90 0.35
C PHE A 29 2.50 10.10 0.63
N LEU A 30 3.14 9.11 1.26
CA LEU A 30 4.58 9.18 1.56
C LEU A 30 5.43 9.22 0.30
N TYR A 31 5.02 8.53 -0.76
CA TYR A 31 5.73 8.53 -2.03
C TYR A 31 5.63 9.90 -2.71
N HIS A 32 4.46 10.53 -2.71
CA HIS A 32 4.27 11.87 -3.24
C HIS A 32 5.11 12.93 -2.51
N ASP A 33 5.25 12.84 -1.19
CA ASP A 33 6.15 13.74 -0.43
C ASP A 33 7.64 13.53 -0.80
N LEU A 34 8.05 12.27 -1.01
CA LEU A 34 9.43 11.93 -1.37
C LEU A 34 9.79 12.30 -2.82
N VAL A 35 8.80 12.39 -3.70
CA VAL A 35 8.96 12.70 -5.13
C VAL A 35 8.24 14.01 -5.43
N PRO A 36 8.91 15.17 -5.32
CA PRO A 36 8.30 16.43 -5.73
C PRO A 36 7.96 16.38 -7.22
N GLU A 37 6.67 16.25 -7.53
CA GLU A 37 6.10 16.19 -8.89
C GLU A 37 5.77 17.58 -9.44
N GLU A 38 6.66 18.55 -9.28
CA GLU A 38 6.56 19.77 -10.09
C GLU A 38 6.93 19.43 -11.54
N ASN A 39 5.92 19.21 -12.40
CA ASN A 39 5.97 19.18 -13.85
C ASN A 39 6.76 18.03 -14.53
N ARG A 40 6.52 16.76 -14.18
CA ARG A 40 7.01 15.63 -15.00
C ARG A 40 5.91 15.04 -15.88
N ILE A 41 6.13 15.12 -17.20
CA ILE A 41 5.27 14.53 -18.24
C ILE A 41 5.33 12.99 -18.21
N PHE A 42 6.35 12.41 -17.57
CA PHE A 42 6.55 10.97 -17.39
C PHE A 42 7.03 10.68 -15.96
N PRO A 43 6.13 10.34 -15.02
CA PRO A 43 6.52 9.89 -13.69
C PRO A 43 7.20 8.52 -13.81
N GLU A 44 8.46 8.45 -13.38
CA GLU A 44 9.22 7.20 -13.31
C GLU A 44 9.43 6.84 -11.84
N VAL A 45 9.10 5.58 -11.49
CA VAL A 45 9.41 5.05 -10.17
C VAL A 45 10.92 4.91 -10.04
N LYS A 46 11.55 5.81 -9.28
CA LYS A 46 12.99 5.72 -8.99
C LYS A 46 13.18 4.74 -7.83
N PRO A 47 13.91 3.61 -8.02
CA PRO A 47 14.13 2.62 -6.96
C PRO A 47 14.69 3.25 -5.68
N VAL A 48 15.56 4.26 -5.83
CA VAL A 48 16.19 5.00 -4.72
C VAL A 48 15.17 5.68 -3.79
N GLN A 49 14.02 6.13 -4.31
CA GLN A 49 12.96 6.72 -3.50
C GLN A 49 12.06 5.63 -2.91
N LEU A 50 11.76 4.58 -3.68
CA LEU A 50 10.96 3.45 -3.22
C LEU A 50 11.57 2.72 -2.00
N PHE A 51 12.90 2.52 -1.98
CA PHE A 51 13.58 1.88 -0.86
C PHE A 51 13.61 2.71 0.43
N LYS A 52 13.20 3.99 0.38
CA LYS A 52 13.07 4.83 1.59
C LYS A 52 11.71 4.69 2.27
N LEU A 53 10.73 4.06 1.62
CA LEU A 53 9.41 3.90 2.18
C LEU A 53 9.46 3.01 3.42
N PRO A 54 8.77 3.38 4.50
CA PRO A 54 8.76 2.59 5.72
C PRO A 54 7.92 1.34 5.49
N ILE A 55 8.55 0.16 5.48
CA ILE A 55 7.86 -1.13 5.39
C ILE A 55 7.89 -1.78 6.78
N CYS A 56 6.71 -2.04 7.35
CA CYS A 56 6.61 -2.78 8.60
C CYS A 56 6.83 -4.28 8.35
N ILE A 57 7.92 -4.84 8.88
CA ILE A 57 8.33 -6.25 8.69
C ILE A 57 7.92 -7.12 9.90
N GLN A 58 7.16 -6.55 10.84
CA GLN A 58 6.76 -7.27 12.06
C GLN A 58 5.55 -8.17 11.81
N GLU A 59 5.72 -9.45 12.15
CA GLU A 59 4.64 -10.41 12.14
C GLU A 59 3.54 -9.97 13.11
N SER A 60 2.36 -9.69 12.56
CA SER A 60 1.21 -9.20 13.31
C SER A 60 -0.09 -9.82 12.81
N LYS A 61 -1.10 -9.88 13.69
CA LYS A 61 -2.45 -10.28 13.28
C LYS A 61 -3.00 -9.39 12.17
N ILE A 62 -2.66 -8.10 12.21
CA ILE A 62 -3.06 -7.10 11.21
C ILE A 62 -2.49 -7.47 9.83
N GLN A 63 -1.23 -7.90 9.78
CA GLN A 63 -0.58 -8.34 8.54
C GLN A 63 -1.34 -9.49 7.87
N LEU A 64 -1.74 -10.50 8.65
CA LEU A 64 -2.53 -11.64 8.16
C LEU A 64 -3.92 -11.21 7.67
N GLU A 65 -4.56 -10.25 8.34
CA GLU A 65 -5.85 -9.72 7.91
C GLU A 65 -5.74 -8.92 6.60
N ILE A 66 -4.68 -8.13 6.43
CA ILE A 66 -4.38 -7.44 5.17
C ILE A 66 -4.18 -8.47 4.05
N GLU A 67 -3.36 -9.50 4.28
CA GLU A 67 -3.12 -10.55 3.29
C GLU A 67 -4.41 -11.25 2.84
N LYS A 68 -5.28 -11.64 3.77
CA LYS A 68 -6.58 -12.25 3.45
C LYS A 68 -7.46 -11.34 2.58
N LYS A 69 -7.49 -10.05 2.89
CA LYS A 69 -8.28 -9.06 2.12
C LYS A 69 -7.71 -8.88 0.71
N VAL A 70 -6.39 -8.80 0.57
CA VAL A 70 -5.72 -8.72 -0.73
C VAL A 70 -6.01 -9.96 -1.57
N LEU A 71 -5.91 -11.17 -0.99
CA LEU A 71 -6.27 -12.41 -1.67
C LEU A 71 -7.74 -12.39 -2.15
N LYS A 72 -8.66 -11.90 -1.32
CA LYS A 72 -10.07 -11.75 -1.69
C LYS A 72 -10.26 -10.81 -2.89
N ILE A 73 -9.54 -9.69 -2.93
CA ILE A 73 -9.58 -8.76 -4.09
C ILE A 73 -9.08 -9.44 -5.35
N ILE A 74 -7.96 -10.19 -5.27
CA ILE A 74 -7.40 -10.93 -6.40
C ILE A 74 -8.43 -11.94 -6.92
N GLU A 75 -9.02 -12.75 -6.04
CA GLU A 75 -10.04 -13.73 -6.43
C GLU A 75 -11.28 -13.09 -7.08
N MET A 76 -11.75 -11.94 -6.56
CA MET A 76 -12.87 -11.21 -7.14
C MET A 76 -12.56 -10.73 -8.56
N LYS A 77 -11.35 -10.18 -8.76
CA LYS A 77 -10.87 -9.70 -10.06
C LYS A 77 -10.66 -10.85 -11.05
N GLU A 78 -10.11 -11.98 -10.61
CA GLU A 78 -9.93 -13.17 -11.46
C GLU A 78 -11.27 -13.76 -11.93
N LYS A 79 -12.27 -13.81 -11.03
CA LYS A 79 -13.59 -14.39 -11.35
C LYS A 79 -14.51 -13.41 -12.09
N ASN A 80 -14.09 -12.16 -12.33
CA ASN A 80 -14.93 -11.06 -12.84
C ASN A 80 -16.23 -10.86 -12.03
N ILE A 81 -16.22 -11.20 -10.73
CA ILE A 81 -17.38 -11.08 -9.85
C ILE A 81 -17.34 -9.69 -9.22
N GLY A 82 -17.84 -8.70 -9.96
CA GLY A 82 -17.93 -7.31 -9.52
C GLY A 82 -16.60 -6.56 -9.65
N ASN A 83 -16.65 -5.39 -10.28
CA ASN A 83 -15.48 -4.53 -10.50
C ASN A 83 -15.15 -3.63 -9.30
N ASP A 84 -15.98 -3.65 -8.25
CA ASP A 84 -15.85 -2.73 -7.13
C ASP A 84 -15.25 -3.42 -5.91
N SER A 85 -13.95 -3.25 -5.72
CA SER A 85 -13.19 -3.65 -4.52
C SER A 85 -13.01 -2.51 -3.52
N SER A 86 -13.62 -1.34 -3.75
CA SER A 86 -13.34 -0.11 -2.99
C SER A 86 -13.57 -0.25 -1.48
N GLU A 87 -14.59 -1.02 -1.08
CA GLU A 87 -14.87 -1.27 0.34
C GLU A 87 -13.75 -2.08 1.02
N ILE A 88 -13.24 -3.10 0.33
CA ILE A 88 -12.16 -3.96 0.85
C ILE A 88 -10.84 -3.17 0.88
N GLU A 89 -10.59 -2.35 -0.15
CA GLU A 89 -9.43 -1.45 -0.21
C GLU A 89 -9.45 -0.44 0.94
N THR A 90 -10.61 0.16 1.24
CA THR A 90 -10.75 1.07 2.38
C THR A 90 -10.45 0.37 3.72
N GLN A 91 -10.91 -0.88 3.89
CA GLN A 91 -10.58 -1.66 5.09
C GLN A 91 -9.08 -1.99 5.19
N ILE A 92 -8.39 -2.17 4.06
CA ILE A 92 -6.93 -2.34 4.04
C ILE A 92 -6.24 -1.06 4.49
N ASP A 93 -6.67 0.11 3.99
CA ASP A 93 -6.15 1.41 4.41
C ASP A 93 -6.30 1.62 5.93
N GLU A 94 -7.48 1.33 6.49
CA GLU A 94 -7.72 1.43 7.94
C GLU A 94 -6.79 0.54 8.76
N LEU A 95 -6.59 -0.72 8.32
CA LEU A 95 -5.67 -1.65 8.98
C LEU A 95 -4.22 -1.18 8.90
N ILE A 96 -3.84 -0.54 7.79
CA ILE A 96 -2.51 0.04 7.63
C ILE A 96 -2.35 1.26 8.53
N TYR A 97 -3.35 2.13 8.64
CA TYR A 97 -3.29 3.25 9.57
C TYR A 97 -3.08 2.78 11.02
N GLN A 98 -3.79 1.72 11.41
CA GLN A 98 -3.60 1.08 12.71
C GLN A 98 -2.21 0.47 12.88
N LEU A 99 -1.67 -0.17 11.83
CA LEU A 99 -0.35 -0.79 11.87
C LEU A 99 0.77 0.23 12.11
N TYR A 100 0.62 1.44 11.55
CA TYR A 100 1.60 2.53 11.69
C TYR A 100 1.28 3.47 12.87
N GLY A 101 0.18 3.22 13.60
CA GLY A 101 -0.21 4.00 14.78
C GLY A 101 -0.61 5.44 14.48
N LEU A 102 -1.19 5.69 13.30
CA LEU A 102 -1.60 7.04 12.89
C LEU A 102 -2.79 7.55 13.72
N THR A 103 -2.73 8.83 14.03
CA THR A 103 -3.80 9.57 14.69
C THR A 103 -4.90 9.98 13.69
N GLN A 104 -6.08 10.34 14.20
CA GLN A 104 -7.19 10.79 13.35
C GLN A 104 -6.85 12.06 12.55
N ASP A 105 -6.01 12.94 13.10
CA ASP A 105 -5.57 14.16 12.43
C ASP A 105 -4.67 13.83 11.24
N GLU A 106 -3.72 12.89 11.41
CA GLU A 106 -2.84 12.43 10.34
C GLU A 106 -3.61 11.68 9.24
N ILE A 107 -4.53 10.79 9.63
CA ILE A 107 -5.41 10.10 8.67
C ILE A 107 -6.22 11.12 7.86
N SER A 108 -6.74 12.16 8.52
CA SER A 108 -7.49 13.22 7.85
C SER A 108 -6.66 14.01 6.84
N ILE A 109 -5.34 14.15 7.04
CA ILE A 109 -4.44 14.78 6.08
C ILE A 109 -4.28 13.89 4.84
N ILE A 110 -3.99 12.61 5.05
CA ILE A 110 -3.81 11.61 3.97
C ILE A 110 -5.08 11.52 3.11
N GLU A 111 -6.25 11.42 3.73
CA GLU A 111 -7.52 11.29 3.03
C GLU A 111 -7.94 12.55 2.26
N LYS A 112 -7.41 13.73 2.63
CA LYS A 112 -7.68 14.99 1.94
C LYS A 112 -6.80 15.20 0.72
N GLU A 113 -5.58 14.68 0.70
CA GLU A 113 -4.65 14.85 -0.42
C GLU A 113 -5.20 14.22 -1.71
N LYS A 114 -5.88 13.07 -1.60
CA LYS A 114 -6.43 12.32 -2.75
C LYS A 114 -7.61 13.00 -3.49
N LYS A 115 -7.98 14.23 -3.12
CA LYS A 115 -9.11 14.99 -3.72
C LYS A 115 -8.72 16.06 -4.73
N GLN A 116 -7.48 16.14 -5.18
CA GLN A 116 -7.05 17.07 -6.24
C GLN A 116 -6.96 16.42 -7.61
#